data_AF-A0A3A0BPV6-F1
#
_entry.id   AF-A0A3A0BPV6-F1
#
_cell.length_a   1.000
_cell.length_b   1.000
_cell.length_c   1.000
_cell.angle_alpha   90.00
_cell.angle_beta   90.00
_cell.angle_gamma   90.00
#
_symmetry.space_group_name_H-M   'P 1'
#
loop_
_entity.id
_entity.type
_entity.pdbx_description
1 polymer ?
#
loop_
_entity_poly.entity_id
_entity_poly.type
_entity_poly.pdbx_seq_one_letter_code
_entity_poly.pdbx_strand_id
1 'polypeptide(L)'
;MTKPSKSLLWVGLFAVAMAYLESAVVVYLRRLYGINDLIQSVSPFDPQIGTIELGREAATLVMLLSVGWIAGKKFTSRLGFAVFAFGIWDIFYYIWLRVFIGWPQTLLDPDLLFLIPLPWWGPILSPVLVALLMVFGGAIMVLSEEHEIAIRPTFADWGALAGGILLMLYAFMTDALSALPANAQTLSQLKPSVFNWPVFLIGFAMVVLFVWRIEKPILQKTLRRLN
;
A
#
# COMPACT_ATOMS: atom_id res chain seq x y z
N MET A 1 -25.10 -17.59 0.15
CA MET A 1 -24.21 -16.40 0.09
C MET A 1 -23.31 -16.40 1.31
N THR A 2 -21.99 -16.33 1.13
CA THR A 2 -21.02 -16.30 2.24
C THR A 2 -21.11 -14.97 3.00
N LYS A 3 -20.86 -15.01 4.32
CA LYS A 3 -20.76 -13.79 5.15
C LYS A 3 -19.52 -12.99 4.71
N PRO A 4 -19.57 -11.65 4.59
CA PRO A 4 -18.41 -10.81 4.25
C PRO A 4 -17.12 -11.12 5.05
N SER A 5 -17.25 -11.51 6.32
CA SER A 5 -16.17 -12.01 7.18
C SER A 5 -15.46 -13.26 6.63
N LYS A 6 -16.21 -14.21 6.04
CA LYS A 6 -15.60 -15.35 5.34
C LYS A 6 -14.90 -14.90 4.06
N SER A 7 -15.40 -13.86 3.39
CA SER A 7 -14.75 -13.30 2.20
C SER A 7 -13.43 -12.59 2.55
N LEU A 8 -13.31 -11.95 3.72
CA LEU A 8 -12.03 -11.35 4.16
C LEU A 8 -10.90 -12.38 4.24
N LEU A 9 -11.20 -13.58 4.74
CA LEU A 9 -10.22 -14.68 4.78
C LEU A 9 -9.72 -15.01 3.37
N TRP A 10 -10.62 -15.23 2.40
CA TRP A 10 -10.24 -15.61 1.04
C TRP A 10 -9.54 -14.48 0.28
N VAL A 11 -10.00 -13.24 0.44
CA VAL A 11 -9.33 -12.06 -0.13
C VAL A 11 -7.94 -11.88 0.48
N GLY A 12 -7.79 -12.12 1.79
CA GLY A 12 -6.50 -12.11 2.46
C GLY A 12 -5.57 -13.20 1.93
N LEU A 13 -6.05 -14.44 1.81
CA LEU A 13 -5.28 -15.55 1.22
C LEU A 13 -4.86 -15.25 -0.22
N PHE A 14 -5.77 -14.69 -1.03
CA PHE A 14 -5.46 -14.22 -2.38
C PHE A 14 -4.34 -13.18 -2.36
N ALA A 15 -4.43 -12.15 -1.51
CA ALA A 15 -3.43 -11.10 -1.40
C ALA A 15 -2.05 -11.64 -0.97
N VAL A 16 -2.01 -12.58 -0.02
CA VAL A 16 -0.77 -13.26 0.40
C VAL A 16 -0.12 -14.03 -0.75
N ALA A 17 -0.91 -14.79 -1.51
CA ALA A 17 -0.42 -15.56 -2.66
C ALA A 17 0.00 -14.66 -3.81
N MET A 18 -0.72 -13.57 -4.05
CA MET A 18 -0.38 -12.59 -5.07
C MET A 18 0.91 -11.83 -4.70
N ALA A 19 1.12 -11.52 -3.42
CA ALA A 19 2.37 -10.93 -2.93
C ALA A 19 3.57 -11.86 -3.16
N TYR A 20 3.40 -13.17 -2.96
CA TYR A 20 4.44 -14.15 -3.29
C TYR A 20 4.87 -14.04 -4.75
N LEU A 21 3.90 -13.99 -5.68
CA LEU A 21 4.16 -13.90 -7.11
C LEU A 21 4.93 -12.63 -7.46
N GLU A 22 4.48 -11.47 -6.96
CA GLU A 22 5.15 -10.19 -7.19
C GLU A 22 6.57 -10.18 -6.62
N SER A 23 6.77 -10.65 -5.38
CA SER A 23 8.10 -10.75 -4.77
C SER A 23 9.02 -11.68 -5.56
N ALA A 24 8.49 -12.80 -6.10
CA ALA A 24 9.29 -13.71 -6.92
C ALA A 24 9.75 -13.04 -8.23
N VAL A 25 8.86 -12.30 -8.91
CA VAL A 25 9.20 -11.51 -10.10
C VAL A 25 10.30 -10.50 -9.79
N VAL A 26 10.16 -9.74 -8.70
CA VAL A 26 11.19 -8.77 -8.28
C VAL A 26 12.53 -9.44 -7.99
N VAL A 27 12.54 -10.59 -7.32
CA VAL A 27 13.77 -11.34 -7.06
C VAL A 27 14.41 -11.84 -8.37
N TYR A 28 13.62 -12.32 -9.33
CA TYR A 28 14.12 -12.75 -10.63
C TYR A 28 14.74 -11.59 -11.40
N LEU A 29 14.05 -10.44 -11.46
CA LEU A 29 14.59 -9.24 -12.10
C LEU A 29 15.89 -8.80 -11.43
N ARG A 30 15.93 -8.70 -10.10
CA ARG A 30 17.14 -8.32 -9.37
C ARG A 30 18.32 -9.24 -9.71
N ARG A 31 18.11 -10.55 -9.75
CA ARG A 31 19.17 -11.51 -10.11
C ARG A 31 19.61 -11.40 -11.57
N LEU A 32 18.67 -11.28 -12.51
CA LEU A 32 18.98 -11.19 -13.94
C LEU A 32 19.75 -9.92 -14.29
N TYR A 33 19.49 -8.81 -13.59
CA TYR A 33 20.17 -7.53 -13.78
C TYR A 33 21.38 -7.33 -12.85
N GLY A 34 21.75 -8.33 -12.04
CA GLY A 34 22.90 -8.23 -11.12
C GLY A 34 22.70 -7.22 -9.99
N ILE A 35 21.47 -6.87 -9.66
CA ILE A 35 21.09 -5.97 -8.58
C ILE A 35 21.12 -6.74 -7.26
N ASN A 36 22.27 -6.70 -6.59
CA ASN A 36 22.44 -7.31 -5.27
C ASN A 36 22.08 -6.34 -4.13
N ASP A 37 22.19 -5.03 -4.36
CA ASP A 37 21.89 -3.96 -3.41
C ASP A 37 21.28 -2.78 -4.19
N LEU A 38 20.06 -2.39 -3.83
CA LEU A 38 19.29 -1.34 -4.51
C LEU A 38 19.97 0.04 -4.51
N ILE A 39 20.79 0.33 -3.49
CA ILE A 39 21.47 1.62 -3.35
C ILE A 39 22.78 1.60 -4.13
N GLN A 40 23.47 0.46 -4.15
CA GLN A 40 24.83 0.36 -4.70
C GLN A 40 24.87 -0.06 -6.17
N SER A 41 23.92 -0.88 -6.63
CA SER A 41 23.93 -1.36 -8.01
C SER A 41 23.55 -0.27 -9.00
N VAL A 42 24.43 -0.04 -9.98
CA VAL A 42 24.10 0.76 -11.17
C VAL A 42 23.77 -0.23 -12.27
N SER A 43 22.50 -0.65 -12.36
CA SER A 43 22.06 -1.47 -13.49
C SER A 43 21.96 -0.59 -14.74
N PRO A 44 22.38 -1.07 -15.92
CA PRO A 44 22.05 -0.41 -17.18
C PRO A 44 20.53 -0.21 -17.25
N PHE A 45 20.09 1.03 -17.43
CA PHE A 45 18.67 1.34 -17.61
C PHE A 45 18.21 0.79 -18.95
N ASP A 46 17.25 -0.14 -18.93
CA ASP A 46 16.54 -0.61 -20.10
C ASP A 46 15.14 0.04 -20.13
N PRO A 47 14.88 0.96 -21.08
CA PRO A 47 13.60 1.65 -21.18
C PRO A 47 12.40 0.73 -21.40
N GLN A 48 12.59 -0.39 -22.10
CA GLN A 48 11.51 -1.35 -22.36
C GLN A 48 11.11 -2.05 -21.05
N ILE A 49 12.11 -2.46 -20.27
CA ILE A 49 11.89 -3.09 -18.97
C ILE A 49 11.28 -2.10 -17.98
N GLY A 50 11.73 -0.85 -17.97
CA GLY A 50 11.11 0.20 -17.17
C GLY A 50 9.62 0.40 -17.49
N THR A 51 9.24 0.31 -18.76
CA THR A 51 7.83 0.39 -19.19
C THR A 51 7.03 -0.84 -18.75
N ILE A 52 7.63 -2.03 -18.80
CA ILE A 52 7.00 -3.27 -18.31
C ILE A 52 6.80 -3.20 -16.80
N GLU A 53 7.76 -2.69 -16.03
CA GLU A 53 7.63 -2.51 -14.57
C GLU A 53 6.51 -1.53 -14.24
N LEU A 54 6.40 -0.41 -14.96
CA LEU A 54 5.27 0.52 -14.82
C LEU A 54 3.93 -0.17 -15.11
N GLY A 55 3.88 -1.00 -16.16
CA GLY A 55 2.72 -1.80 -16.52
C GLY A 55 2.36 -2.86 -15.46
N ARG A 56 3.36 -3.51 -14.87
CA ARG A 56 3.20 -4.50 -13.78
C ARG A 56 2.59 -3.84 -12.55
N GLU A 57 3.11 -2.70 -12.11
CA GLU A 57 2.54 -1.96 -10.98
C GLU A 57 1.11 -1.51 -11.24
N ALA A 58 0.82 -0.99 -12.44
CA ALA A 58 -0.54 -0.64 -12.83
C ALA A 58 -1.48 -1.86 -12.81
N ALA A 59 -1.01 -3.01 -13.28
CA ALA A 59 -1.76 -4.26 -13.25
C ALA A 59 -2.04 -4.72 -11.81
N THR A 60 -1.08 -4.61 -10.90
CA THR A 60 -1.26 -4.90 -9.47
C THR A 60 -2.38 -4.06 -8.87
N LEU A 61 -2.41 -2.74 -9.13
CA LEU A 61 -3.48 -1.86 -8.67
C LEU A 61 -4.85 -2.28 -9.21
N VAL A 62 -4.93 -2.64 -10.50
CA VAL A 62 -6.15 -3.13 -11.14
C VAL A 62 -6.61 -4.45 -10.53
N MET A 63 -5.70 -5.40 -10.26
CA MET A 63 -6.02 -6.68 -9.66
C MET A 63 -6.59 -6.51 -8.24
N LEU A 64 -5.96 -5.68 -7.41
CA LEU A 64 -6.42 -5.38 -6.04
C LEU A 64 -7.80 -4.70 -6.04
N LEU A 65 -8.02 -3.74 -6.96
CA LEU A 65 -9.33 -3.11 -7.12
C LEU A 65 -10.40 -4.12 -7.57
N SER A 66 -10.05 -4.98 -8.53
CA SER A 66 -10.96 -5.96 -9.11
C SER A 66 -11.41 -7.00 -8.08
N VAL A 67 -10.49 -7.56 -7.28
CA VAL A 67 -10.86 -8.52 -6.23
C VAL A 67 -11.78 -7.88 -5.19
N GLY A 68 -11.55 -6.60 -4.86
CA GLY A 68 -12.45 -5.84 -4.01
C GLY A 68 -13.86 -5.68 -4.58
N TRP A 69 -13.97 -5.34 -5.87
CA TRP A 69 -15.26 -5.19 -6.55
C TRP A 69 -16.04 -6.50 -6.67
N ILE A 70 -15.33 -7.62 -6.86
CA ILE A 70 -15.92 -8.96 -6.94
C ILE A 70 -16.41 -9.41 -5.55
N ALA A 71 -15.63 -9.16 -4.50
CA ALA A 71 -15.96 -9.60 -3.14
C ALA A 71 -17.05 -8.76 -2.46
N GLY A 72 -17.09 -7.45 -2.74
CA GLY A 72 -17.99 -6.50 -2.10
C GLY A 72 -19.35 -6.35 -2.79
N LYS A 73 -20.38 -6.06 -1.99
CA LYS A 73 -21.76 -5.85 -2.49
C LYS A 73 -22.11 -4.38 -2.68
N LYS A 74 -21.74 -3.55 -1.69
CA LYS A 74 -21.91 -2.09 -1.72
C LYS A 74 -20.60 -1.42 -2.05
N PHE A 75 -20.66 -0.16 -2.49
CA PHE A 75 -19.46 0.61 -2.81
C PHE A 75 -18.44 0.63 -1.64
N THR A 76 -18.91 0.83 -0.41
CA THR A 76 -18.06 0.84 0.79
C THR A 76 -17.37 -0.48 1.05
N SER A 77 -18.03 -1.63 0.93
CA SER A 77 -17.38 -2.93 1.12
C SER A 77 -16.48 -3.31 -0.05
N ARG A 78 -16.82 -2.90 -1.28
CA ARG A 78 -15.92 -3.09 -2.45
C ARG A 78 -14.60 -2.37 -2.28
N LEU A 79 -14.66 -1.09 -1.89
CA LEU A 79 -13.46 -0.33 -1.53
C LEU A 79 -12.77 -0.93 -0.30
N GLY A 80 -13.53 -1.33 0.72
CA GLY A 80 -12.99 -1.94 1.92
C GLY A 80 -12.19 -3.21 1.63
N PHE A 81 -12.69 -4.10 0.78
CA PHE A 81 -11.96 -5.30 0.36
C PHE A 81 -10.72 -4.96 -0.48
N ALA A 82 -10.80 -3.99 -1.40
CA ALA A 82 -9.64 -3.58 -2.19
C ALA A 82 -8.53 -3.00 -1.31
N VAL A 83 -8.87 -2.10 -0.38
CA VAL A 83 -7.94 -1.49 0.57
C VAL A 83 -7.37 -2.53 1.53
N PHE A 84 -8.20 -3.44 2.04
CA PHE A 84 -7.76 -4.57 2.87
C PHE A 84 -6.77 -5.47 2.11
N ALA A 85 -7.09 -5.86 0.87
CA ALA A 85 -6.24 -6.69 0.04
C ALA A 85 -4.89 -6.02 -0.23
N PHE A 86 -4.89 -4.73 -0.54
CA PHE A 86 -3.67 -3.95 -0.76
C PHE A 86 -2.79 -3.99 0.49
N GLY A 87 -3.34 -3.67 1.67
CA GLY A 87 -2.55 -3.67 2.90
C GLY A 87 -1.95 -5.04 3.23
N ILE A 88 -2.70 -6.14 3.02
CA ILE A 88 -2.16 -7.49 3.20
C ILE A 88 -1.06 -7.78 2.18
N TRP A 89 -1.30 -7.47 0.90
CA TRP A 89 -0.33 -7.69 -0.17
C TRP A 89 0.99 -6.98 0.13
N ASP A 90 0.94 -5.72 0.54
CA ASP A 90 2.11 -4.88 0.78
C ASP A 90 2.96 -5.39 1.96
N ILE A 91 2.33 -5.80 3.06
CA ILE A 91 3.03 -6.42 4.20
C ILE A 91 3.67 -7.74 3.79
N PHE A 92 2.93 -8.60 3.08
CA PHE A 92 3.44 -9.92 2.71
C PHE A 92 4.49 -9.85 1.60
N TYR A 93 4.49 -8.80 0.78
CA TYR A 93 5.55 -8.56 -0.20
C TYR A 93 6.92 -8.47 0.49
N TYR A 94 7.01 -7.69 1.58
CA TYR A 94 8.25 -7.61 2.38
C TYR A 94 8.58 -8.91 3.12
N ILE A 95 7.58 -9.62 3.63
CA ILE A 95 7.80 -10.92 4.28
C ILE A 95 8.38 -11.92 3.27
N TRP A 96 7.84 -12.00 2.06
CA TRP A 96 8.33 -12.90 1.03
C TRP A 96 9.74 -12.53 0.55
N LEU A 97 10.03 -11.24 0.37
CA LEU A 97 11.40 -10.81 0.07
C LEU A 97 12.38 -11.23 1.18
N ARG A 98 11.98 -11.12 2.46
CA ARG A 98 12.82 -11.56 3.59
C ARG A 98 13.07 -13.07 3.53
N VAL A 99 12.06 -13.85 3.16
CA VAL A 99 12.17 -15.30 3.00
C VAL A 99 13.06 -15.67 1.80
N PHE A 100 12.93 -14.98 0.66
CA PHE A 100 13.63 -15.36 -0.57
C PHE A 100 15.09 -14.94 -0.60
N ILE A 101 15.40 -13.75 -0.11
CA ILE A 101 16.73 -13.13 -0.27
C ILE A 101 17.28 -12.53 1.02
N GLY A 102 16.58 -12.71 2.16
CA GLY A 102 17.02 -12.15 3.45
C GLY A 102 16.85 -10.64 3.56
N TRP A 103 16.31 -9.95 2.56
CA TRP A 103 16.06 -8.51 2.59
C TRP A 103 14.58 -8.23 2.84
N PRO A 104 14.20 -7.25 3.70
CA PRO A 104 15.08 -6.30 4.38
C PRO A 104 15.75 -6.84 5.64
N GLN A 105 16.90 -6.30 5.98
CA GLN A 105 17.60 -6.54 7.25
C GLN A 105 16.99 -5.79 8.41
N THR A 106 16.56 -4.54 8.16
CA THR A 106 15.91 -3.69 9.15
C THR A 106 14.67 -3.02 8.57
N LEU A 107 13.73 -2.61 9.43
CA LEU A 107 12.55 -1.85 8.98
C LEU A 107 12.91 -0.44 8.44
N LEU A 108 14.15 0.02 8.64
CA LEU A 108 14.61 1.32 8.13
C LEU A 108 15.40 1.20 6.83
N ASP A 109 15.57 -0.01 6.30
CA ASP A 109 16.20 -0.20 5.00
C ASP A 109 15.35 0.52 3.94
N PRO A 110 15.97 1.31 3.05
CA PRO A 110 15.25 2.03 2.02
C PRO A 110 14.80 1.09 0.90
N ASP A 111 13.66 1.40 0.32
CA ASP A 111 13.08 0.70 -0.81
C ASP A 111 12.47 1.68 -1.81
N LEU A 112 12.35 1.19 -3.05
CA LEU A 112 11.61 1.85 -4.11
C LEU A 112 10.23 1.19 -4.19
N LEU A 113 9.24 1.86 -3.61
CA LEU A 113 7.93 1.29 -3.28
C LEU A 113 7.05 1.13 -4.52
N PHE A 114 7.00 2.17 -5.34
CA PHE A 114 6.21 2.28 -6.57
C PHE A 114 6.89 3.27 -7.52
N LEU A 115 6.61 3.15 -8.81
CA LEU A 115 7.01 4.06 -9.89
C LEU A 115 5.89 5.00 -10.32
N ILE A 116 4.63 4.70 -9.98
CA ILE A 116 3.45 5.49 -10.37
C ILE A 116 3.06 6.48 -9.26
N PRO A 117 2.81 7.78 -9.55
CA PRO A 117 3.04 8.47 -10.83
C PRO A 117 4.52 8.87 -11.03
N LEU A 118 5.29 8.87 -9.95
CA LEU A 118 6.74 9.09 -9.89
C LEU A 118 7.34 8.04 -8.94
N PRO A 119 8.67 7.82 -8.95
CA PRO A 119 9.34 6.96 -7.99
C PRO A 119 9.08 7.33 -6.52
N TRP A 120 8.66 6.36 -5.72
CA TRP A 120 8.38 6.50 -4.27
C TRP A 120 9.51 5.88 -3.48
N TRP A 121 10.36 6.72 -2.90
CA TRP A 121 11.46 6.28 -2.06
C TRP A 121 11.11 6.42 -0.59
N GLY A 122 11.40 5.38 0.20
CA GLY A 122 11.20 5.45 1.64
C GLY A 122 11.71 4.22 2.39
N PRO A 123 11.87 4.32 3.72
CA PRO A 123 12.17 3.19 4.58
C PRO A 123 10.96 2.27 4.68
N ILE A 124 11.16 0.96 4.67
CA ILE A 124 10.08 -0.06 4.64
C ILE A 124 9.07 0.07 5.78
N LEU A 125 9.47 0.63 6.92
CA LEU A 125 8.56 0.94 8.01
C LEU A 125 7.41 1.84 7.57
N SER A 126 7.66 2.80 6.67
CA SER A 126 6.65 3.76 6.22
C SER A 126 5.50 3.13 5.41
N PRO A 127 5.71 2.34 4.33
CA PRO A 127 4.62 1.62 3.66
C PRO A 127 3.98 0.59 4.59
N VAL A 128 4.73 -0.12 5.44
CA VAL A 128 4.15 -1.09 6.39
C VAL A 128 3.17 -0.44 7.36
N LEU A 129 3.47 0.77 7.86
CA LEU A 129 2.53 1.53 8.70
C LEU A 129 1.25 1.89 7.94
N VAL A 130 1.37 2.36 6.70
CA VAL A 130 0.21 2.66 5.84
C VAL A 130 -0.60 1.38 5.56
N ALA A 131 0.07 0.29 5.24
CA ALA A 131 -0.54 -1.01 4.97
C ALA A 131 -1.32 -1.54 6.17
N LEU A 132 -0.79 -1.41 7.40
CA LEU A 132 -1.53 -1.75 8.61
C LEU A 132 -2.83 -0.95 8.73
N LEU A 133 -2.79 0.37 8.51
CA LEU A 133 -4.01 1.19 8.49
C LEU A 133 -4.99 0.76 7.40
N MET A 134 -4.49 0.37 6.22
CA MET A 134 -5.33 -0.14 5.14
C MET A 134 -5.99 -1.47 5.52
N VAL A 135 -5.27 -2.39 6.16
CA VAL A 135 -5.84 -3.64 6.67
C VAL A 135 -6.95 -3.36 7.67
N PHE A 136 -6.71 -2.53 8.68
CA PHE A 136 -7.73 -2.22 9.70
C PHE A 136 -8.90 -1.43 9.12
N GLY A 137 -8.64 -0.33 8.42
CA GLY A 137 -9.66 0.52 7.81
C GLY A 137 -10.50 -0.21 6.77
N GLY A 138 -9.86 -1.03 5.91
CA GLY A 138 -10.53 -1.86 4.93
C GLY A 138 -11.44 -2.91 5.58
N ALA A 139 -10.96 -3.60 6.62
CA ALA A 139 -11.76 -4.55 7.38
C ALA A 139 -12.97 -3.87 8.07
N ILE A 140 -12.77 -2.70 8.68
CA ILE A 140 -13.83 -1.87 9.27
C ILE A 140 -14.90 -1.53 8.22
N MET A 141 -14.49 -1.10 7.03
CA MET A 141 -15.41 -0.78 5.94
C MET A 141 -16.23 -2.00 5.51
N VAL A 142 -15.62 -3.18 5.41
CA VAL A 142 -16.32 -4.43 5.09
C VAL A 142 -17.29 -4.84 6.20
N LEU A 143 -16.85 -4.82 7.46
CA LEU A 143 -17.64 -5.25 8.62
C LEU A 143 -18.79 -4.28 8.94
N SER A 144 -18.65 -3.01 8.59
CA SER A 144 -19.72 -2.01 8.72
C SER A 144 -20.99 -2.43 7.96
N GLU A 145 -20.82 -3.09 6.80
CA GLU A 145 -21.96 -3.59 6.03
C GLU A 145 -22.64 -4.76 6.74
N GLU A 146 -21.88 -5.71 7.31
CA GLU A 146 -22.46 -6.83 8.07
C GLU A 146 -23.29 -6.36 9.26
N HIS A 147 -22.88 -5.26 9.88
CA HIS A 147 -23.54 -4.70 11.04
C HIS A 147 -24.62 -3.67 10.67
N GLU A 148 -24.90 -3.45 9.39
CA GLU A 148 -25.85 -2.44 8.90
C GLU A 148 -25.54 -1.03 9.46
N ILE A 149 -24.25 -0.71 9.60
CA ILE A 149 -23.78 0.59 10.05
C ILE A 149 -23.41 1.40 8.80
N ALA A 150 -24.09 2.52 8.59
CA ALA A 150 -23.72 3.44 7.53
C ALA A 150 -22.49 4.26 7.96
N ILE A 151 -21.38 4.10 7.24
CA ILE A 151 -20.23 5.01 7.36
C ILE A 151 -20.60 6.31 6.66
N ARG A 152 -20.64 7.41 7.42
CA ARG A 152 -20.98 8.76 6.92
C ARG A 152 -19.88 9.75 7.30
N PRO A 153 -18.74 9.75 6.59
CA PRO A 153 -17.66 10.70 6.88
C PRO A 153 -18.13 12.12 6.56
N THR A 154 -17.77 13.06 7.43
CA THR A 154 -18.02 14.49 7.21
C THR A 154 -17.07 15.05 6.15
N PHE A 155 -17.34 16.26 5.65
CA PHE A 155 -16.41 16.94 4.73
C PHE A 155 -15.01 17.12 5.35
N ALA A 156 -14.94 17.40 6.65
CA ALA A 156 -13.66 17.49 7.37
C ALA A 156 -12.91 16.14 7.41
N ASP A 157 -13.63 15.03 7.52
CA ASP A 157 -13.03 13.69 7.49
C ASP A 157 -12.44 13.39 6.11
N TRP A 158 -13.17 13.73 5.04
CA TRP A 158 -12.64 13.61 3.67
C TRP A 158 -11.43 14.51 3.42
N GLY A 159 -11.47 15.75 3.91
CA GLY A 159 -10.34 16.67 3.84
C GLY A 159 -9.11 16.15 4.60
N ALA A 160 -9.32 15.57 5.80
CA ALA A 160 -8.24 14.96 6.58
C ALA A 160 -7.65 13.73 5.88
N LEU A 161 -8.48 12.86 5.31
CA LEU A 161 -8.03 11.70 4.54
C LEU A 161 -7.21 12.13 3.31
N ALA A 162 -7.76 13.03 2.49
CA ALA A 162 -7.12 13.49 1.27
C ALA A 162 -5.81 14.24 1.57
N GLY A 163 -5.84 15.17 2.53
CA GLY A 163 -4.64 15.89 2.97
C GLY A 163 -3.57 14.95 3.53
N GLY A 164 -3.97 13.96 4.34
CA GLY A 164 -3.06 12.97 4.89
C GLY A 164 -2.37 12.13 3.81
N ILE A 165 -3.15 11.63 2.84
CA ILE A 165 -2.62 10.90 1.68
C ILE A 165 -1.64 11.77 0.89
N LEU A 166 -2.01 13.01 0.57
CA LEU A 166 -1.17 13.92 -0.21
C LEU A 166 0.16 14.23 0.50
N LEU A 167 0.16 14.42 1.82
CA LEU A 167 1.38 14.64 2.59
C LEU A 167 2.29 13.41 2.59
N MET A 168 1.74 12.21 2.77
CA MET A 168 2.53 10.97 2.71
C MET A 168 3.10 10.74 1.30
N LEU A 169 2.29 10.92 0.26
CA LEU A 169 2.74 10.84 -1.13
C LEU A 169 3.84 11.84 -1.44
N TYR A 170 3.72 13.08 -0.96
CA TYR A 170 4.76 14.09 -1.09
C TYR A 170 6.06 13.62 -0.40
N ALA A 171 5.99 13.07 0.82
CA ALA A 171 7.17 12.55 1.51
C ALA A 171 7.88 11.44 0.72
N PHE A 172 7.13 10.54 0.09
CA PHE A 172 7.69 9.49 -0.78
C PHE A 172 8.30 10.02 -2.09
N MET A 173 7.68 11.03 -2.69
CA MET A 173 8.08 11.55 -4.00
C MET A 173 9.02 12.77 -3.93
N THR A 174 9.48 13.17 -2.73
CA THR A 174 10.23 14.42 -2.55
C THR A 174 11.46 14.52 -3.48
N ASP A 175 12.22 13.43 -3.59
CA ASP A 175 13.41 13.37 -4.46
C ASP A 175 13.02 13.44 -5.95
N ALA A 176 12.00 12.68 -6.35
CA ALA A 176 11.51 12.68 -7.73
C ALA A 176 10.96 14.05 -8.15
N LEU A 177 10.21 14.72 -7.27
CA LEU A 177 9.66 16.05 -7.50
C LEU A 177 10.75 17.11 -7.65
N SER A 178 11.81 17.00 -6.85
CA SER A 178 12.95 17.94 -6.88
C SER A 178 13.81 17.78 -8.14
N ALA A 179 13.78 16.61 -8.76
CA ALA A 179 14.46 16.33 -10.02
C ALA A 179 13.68 16.82 -11.26
N LEU A 180 12.41 17.24 -11.13
CA LEU A 180 11.61 17.66 -12.27
C LEU A 180 12.07 19.00 -12.86
N PRO A 181 12.06 19.17 -14.20
CA PRO A 181 11.67 18.20 -15.23
C PRO A 181 12.81 17.21 -15.57
N ALA A 182 12.68 15.95 -15.13
CA ALA A 182 13.62 14.87 -15.41
C ALA A 182 13.03 13.89 -16.44
N ASN A 183 13.90 13.27 -17.25
CA ASN A 183 13.51 12.16 -18.10
C ASN A 183 13.49 10.83 -17.31
N ALA A 184 12.93 9.78 -17.89
CA ALA A 184 12.81 8.47 -17.24
C ALA A 184 14.16 7.88 -16.82
N GLN A 185 15.22 8.12 -17.60
CA GLN A 185 16.57 7.65 -17.28
C GLN A 185 17.10 8.32 -16.00
N THR A 186 17.00 9.65 -15.90
CA THR A 186 17.41 10.39 -14.69
C THR A 186 16.61 9.94 -13.48
N LEU A 187 15.28 9.75 -13.62
CA LEU A 187 14.43 9.27 -12.53
C LEU A 187 14.81 7.85 -12.07
N SER A 188 15.19 6.97 -12.99
CA SER A 188 15.62 5.59 -12.68
C SER A 188 16.94 5.51 -11.90
N GLN A 189 17.76 6.57 -11.98
CA GLN A 189 19.07 6.65 -11.32
C GLN A 189 19.00 7.41 -10.00
N LEU A 190 17.82 7.91 -9.60
CA LEU A 190 17.64 8.60 -8.34
C LEU A 190 17.88 7.64 -7.18
N LYS A 191 18.78 8.06 -6.28
CA LYS A 191 18.98 7.41 -4.99
C LYS A 191 18.20 8.17 -3.92
N PRO A 192 17.63 7.46 -2.94
CA PRO A 192 16.86 8.09 -1.88
C PRO A 192 17.74 9.06 -1.08
N SER A 193 17.24 10.27 -0.83
CA SER A 193 17.78 11.16 0.19
C SER A 193 17.24 10.78 1.58
N VAL A 194 17.49 11.61 2.59
CA VAL A 194 16.97 11.37 3.95
C VAL A 194 15.45 11.49 3.93
N PHE A 195 14.76 10.40 4.29
CA PHE A 195 13.30 10.36 4.30
C PHE A 195 12.68 11.40 5.24
N ASN A 196 11.70 12.15 4.74
CA ASN A 196 11.04 13.24 5.48
C ASN A 196 9.98 12.72 6.46
N TRP A 197 10.45 12.10 7.54
CA TRP A 197 9.61 11.56 8.61
C TRP A 197 8.60 12.55 9.19
N PRO A 198 8.92 13.82 9.49
CA PRO A 198 7.94 14.75 10.04
C PRO A 198 6.72 14.93 9.14
N VAL A 199 6.92 15.13 7.82
CA VAL A 199 5.81 15.31 6.88
C VAL A 199 5.00 14.01 6.73
N PHE A 200 5.68 12.87 6.63
CA PHE A 200 5.03 11.57 6.60
C PHE A 200 4.17 11.34 7.84
N LEU A 201 4.70 11.58 9.05
CA LEU A 201 4.00 11.34 10.31
C LEU A 201 2.78 12.26 10.51
N ILE A 202 2.86 13.51 10.06
CA ILE A 202 1.70 14.42 10.07
C ILE A 202 0.60 13.84 9.16
N GLY A 203 0.95 13.47 7.93
CA GLY A 203 0.00 12.89 6.98
C GLY A 203 -0.60 11.58 7.51
N PHE A 204 0.24 10.71 8.06
CA PHE A 204 -0.14 9.45 8.68
C PHE A 204 -1.13 9.67 9.84
N ALA A 205 -0.83 10.60 10.75
CA ALA A 205 -1.72 10.92 11.88
C ALA A 205 -3.10 11.40 11.42
N MET A 206 -3.19 12.18 10.34
CA MET A 206 -4.48 12.60 9.76
C MET A 206 -5.31 11.41 9.28
N VAL A 207 -4.68 10.43 8.64
CA VAL A 207 -5.35 9.19 8.19
C VAL A 207 -5.73 8.30 9.39
N VAL A 208 -4.88 8.19 10.41
CA VAL A 208 -5.22 7.50 11.67
C VAL A 208 -6.49 8.08 12.28
N LEU A 209 -6.59 9.42 12.36
CA LEU A 209 -7.76 10.10 12.90
C LEU A 209 -9.03 9.81 12.09
N PHE A 210 -8.91 9.74 10.76
CA PHE A 210 -10.02 9.34 9.89
C PHE A 210 -10.49 7.91 10.18
N VAL A 211 -9.56 6.94 10.21
CA VAL A 211 -9.87 5.53 10.47
C VAL A 211 -10.53 5.36 11.85
N TRP A 212 -9.96 6.01 12.87
CA TRP A 212 -10.51 5.99 14.22
C TRP A 212 -11.94 6.54 14.30
N ARG A 213 -12.25 7.60 13.54
CA ARG A 213 -13.60 8.17 13.51
C ARG A 213 -14.62 7.24 12.88
N ILE A 214 -14.27 6.54 11.81
CA ILE A 214 -15.19 5.59 11.15
C ILE A 214 -15.36 4.28 11.94
N GLU A 215 -14.40 3.93 12.80
CA GLU A 215 -14.44 2.73 13.65
C GLU A 215 -15.41 2.85 14.84
N LYS A 216 -15.46 4.02 15.49
CA LYS A 216 -16.23 4.26 16.73
C LYS A 216 -17.66 3.71 16.73
N PRO A 217 -18.49 3.95 15.69
CA PRO A 217 -19.87 3.46 15.69
C PRO A 217 -19.96 1.93 15.68
N ILE A 218 -18.97 1.25 15.10
CA ILE A 218 -18.92 -0.21 15.02
C ILE A 218 -18.62 -0.81 16.38
N LEU A 219 -17.57 -0.34 17.05
CA LEU A 219 -17.19 -0.78 18.40
C LEU A 219 -18.36 -0.62 19.38
N GLN A 220 -19.04 0.53 19.35
CA GLN A 220 -20.19 0.78 20.23
C GLN A 220 -21.35 -0.20 19.99
N LYS A 221 -21.64 -0.56 18.74
CA LYS A 221 -22.71 -1.52 18.41
C LYS A 221 -22.34 -2.96 18.77
N THR A 222 -21.06 -3.33 18.60
CA THR A 222 -20.55 -4.65 19.00
C THR A 222 -20.62 -4.83 20.51
N LEU A 223 -20.19 -3.83 21.29
CA LEU A 223 -20.27 -3.86 22.75
C LEU A 223 -21.72 -3.98 23.26
N ARG A 224 -22.67 -3.32 22.60
CA ARG A 224 -24.11 -3.45 22.91
C ARG A 224 -24.72 -4.82 22.59
N ARG A 225 -24.08 -5.66 21.78
CA ARG A 225 -24.54 -7.03 21.49
C ARG A 225 -23.99 -8.07 22.47
N LEU A 226 -22.93 -7.73 23.20
CA LEU A 226 -22.27 -8.62 24.16
C LEU A 226 -22.79 -8.43 25.59
N ASN A 227 -23.46 -7.31 25.86
CA ASN A 227 -24.19 -7.02 27.10
C ASN A 227 -25.69 -7.27 26.89
#